data_AF-A0AAD9ZBC4-F1
#
_entry.id   AF-A0AAD9ZBC4-F1
#
_cell.length_a   1.000
_cell.length_b   1.000
_cell.length_c   1.000
_cell.angle_alpha   90.00
_cell.angle_beta   90.00
_cell.angle_gamma   90.00
#
_symmetry.space_group_name_H-M   'P 1'
#
loop_
_entity.id
_entity.type
_entity.pdbx_description
1 polymer ?
#
loop_
_entity_poly.entity_id
_entity_poly.type
_entity_poly.pdbx_seq_one_letter_code
_entity_poly.pdbx_strand_id
1 'polypeptide(L)'
;MAELRDNKQSTIVEIVADGDVILVVGPEKLKLRVHSLFLKVASRPFSAIFGPDWKEGHSLFGRDGPVELPLPEENGAALKLICAIIHHRNNMVPQTLAAGDVLGIAVTADKYDCIDALKFASGNWLQPRQNKAGDLMLLTAAAYLFQNAPAFKEVTKAMILNYGGPYLALSCEEVESAMAWSVFCEYLNDQLGYLEYVTD
;
A
#
# COMPACT_ATOMS: atom_id res chain seq x y z
N MET A 1 -33.89 13.87 22.34
CA MET A 1 -32.97 13.13 21.45
C MET A 1 -31.56 13.41 21.94
N ALA A 2 -31.00 12.51 22.74
CA ALA A 2 -29.63 12.63 23.22
C ALA A 2 -28.70 11.96 22.21
N GLU A 3 -27.85 12.75 21.58
CA GLU A 3 -26.75 12.26 20.74
C GLU A 3 -25.78 11.48 21.62
N LEU A 4 -25.76 10.17 21.44
CA LEU A 4 -24.75 9.29 22.02
C LEU A 4 -23.41 9.66 21.36
N ARG A 5 -22.59 10.42 22.09
CA ARG A 5 -21.17 10.55 21.78
C ARG A 5 -20.56 9.16 21.82
N ASP A 6 -20.25 8.62 20.65
CA ASP A 6 -19.44 7.42 20.49
C ASP A 6 -18.02 7.75 20.98
N ASN A 7 -17.81 7.68 22.30
CA ASN A 7 -16.51 7.82 22.93
C ASN A 7 -15.77 6.49 22.84
N LYS A 8 -15.56 6.00 21.61
CA LYS A 8 -14.61 4.93 21.37
C LYS A 8 -13.22 5.57 21.45
N GLN A 9 -12.58 5.43 22.61
CA GLN A 9 -11.19 5.83 22.79
C GLN A 9 -10.36 5.14 21.69
N SER A 10 -9.93 5.91 20.68
CA SER A 10 -9.04 5.42 19.64
C SER A 10 -7.72 5.07 20.31
N THR A 11 -7.44 3.77 20.42
CA THR A 11 -6.18 3.27 20.96
C THR A 11 -5.07 3.71 20.02
N ILE A 12 -4.09 4.44 20.53
CA ILE A 12 -2.92 4.84 19.75
C ILE A 12 -2.06 3.59 19.51
N VAL A 13 -1.80 3.30 18.24
CA VAL A 13 -0.82 2.28 17.85
C VAL A 13 0.56 2.93 17.91
N GLU A 14 1.32 2.53 18.91
CA GLU A 14 2.70 2.97 19.12
C GLU A 14 3.63 2.25 18.13
N ILE A 15 3.81 2.80 16.92
CA ILE A 15 4.90 2.34 16.02
C ILE A 15 6.25 2.66 16.68
N VAL A 16 6.34 3.84 17.29
CA VAL A 16 7.45 4.29 18.13
C VAL A 16 6.91 5.06 19.34
N ALA A 17 7.29 4.64 20.55
CA ALA A 17 6.75 5.17 21.79
C ALA A 17 7.12 6.65 22.06
N ASP A 18 8.20 7.14 21.47
CA ASP A 18 8.72 8.50 21.60
C ASP A 18 8.51 9.35 20.34
N GLY A 19 7.64 8.90 19.42
CA GLY A 19 7.34 9.62 18.18
C GLY A 19 6.86 11.05 18.41
N ASP A 20 7.20 11.95 17.48
CA ASP A 20 6.89 13.38 17.47
C ASP A 20 5.58 13.69 16.71
N VAL A 21 5.02 12.72 15.98
CA VAL A 21 3.79 12.86 15.21
C VAL A 21 2.82 11.71 15.48
N ILE A 22 1.52 12.01 15.51
CA ILE A 22 0.43 11.04 15.47
C ILE A 22 -0.32 11.21 14.13
N LEU A 23 -0.23 10.22 13.25
CA LEU A 23 -1.08 10.18 12.06
C LEU A 23 -2.48 9.75 12.47
N VAL A 24 -3.52 10.51 12.10
CA VAL A 24 -4.92 10.17 12.34
C VAL A 24 -5.53 9.73 11.02
N VAL A 25 -5.59 8.42 10.80
CA VAL A 25 -5.74 7.82 9.47
C VAL A 25 -7.13 7.25 9.24
N GLY A 26 -7.70 7.58 8.09
CA GLY A 26 -8.94 7.01 7.58
C GLY A 26 -10.20 7.46 8.36
N PRO A 27 -11.38 6.99 7.92
CA PRO A 27 -12.65 7.30 8.58
C PRO A 27 -12.73 6.75 10.02
N GLU A 28 -12.00 5.65 10.29
CA GLU A 28 -11.89 5.06 11.63
C GLU A 28 -10.98 5.84 12.59
N LYS A 29 -10.29 6.88 12.10
CA LYS A 29 -9.37 7.71 12.89
C LYS A 29 -8.32 6.87 13.63
N LEU A 30 -7.74 5.90 12.91
CA LEU A 30 -6.66 5.07 13.44
C LEU A 30 -5.48 5.98 13.78
N LYS A 31 -5.06 6.00 15.05
CA LYS A 31 -3.95 6.83 15.52
C LYS A 31 -2.64 6.04 15.47
N LEU A 32 -1.67 6.51 14.69
CA LEU A 32 -0.35 5.90 14.56
C LEU A 32 0.72 6.87 15.07
N ARG A 33 1.41 6.54 16.17
CA ARG A 33 2.52 7.37 16.66
C ARG A 33 3.82 7.00 15.96
N VAL A 34 4.44 7.97 15.30
CA VAL A 34 5.57 7.83 14.37
C VAL A 34 6.61 8.93 14.58
N HIS A 35 7.82 8.73 14.04
CA HIS A 35 8.83 9.77 13.88
C HIS A 35 8.71 10.40 12.49
N SER A 36 8.43 11.70 12.45
CA SER A 36 8.30 12.48 11.22
C SER A 36 9.56 12.37 10.34
N LEU A 37 10.75 12.38 10.95
CA LEU A 37 12.04 12.29 10.26
C LEU A 37 12.14 11.06 9.36
N PHE A 38 11.71 9.89 9.83
CA PHE A 38 11.79 8.65 9.04
C PHE A 38 10.85 8.71 7.84
N LEU A 39 9.64 9.27 8.02
CA LEU A 39 8.70 9.48 6.92
C LEU A 39 9.25 10.48 5.88
N LYS A 40 9.86 11.60 6.32
CA LYS A 40 10.46 12.60 5.42
C LYS A 40 11.57 12.02 4.54
N VAL A 41 12.42 11.18 5.15
CA VAL A 41 13.55 10.56 4.44
C VAL A 41 13.06 9.51 3.44
N ALA A 42 12.00 8.77 3.80
CA ALA A 42 11.50 7.66 3.00
C ALA A 42 10.45 8.04 1.94
N SER A 43 9.91 9.27 1.96
CA SER A 43 8.78 9.67 1.12
C SER A 43 8.85 11.14 0.73
N ARG A 44 8.83 11.42 -0.59
CA ARG A 44 8.77 12.79 -1.12
C ARG A 44 7.51 13.56 -0.65
N PRO A 45 6.29 13.00 -0.75
CA PRO A 45 5.08 13.63 -0.20
C PRO A 45 5.17 13.94 1.29
N PHE A 46 5.63 13.01 2.14
CA PHE A 46 5.81 13.30 3.57
C PHE A 46 6.90 14.35 3.81
N SER A 47 7.96 14.38 3.01
CA SER A 47 8.97 15.45 3.07
C SER A 47 8.37 16.84 2.81
N ALA A 48 7.44 16.95 1.86
CA ALA A 48 6.71 18.17 1.58
C ALA A 48 5.72 18.52 2.72
N ILE A 49 4.97 17.54 3.22
CA ILE A 49 4.01 17.70 4.33
C ILE A 49 4.72 18.23 5.59
N PHE A 50 5.88 17.66 5.93
CA PHE A 50 6.68 18.03 7.08
C PHE A 50 7.78 19.06 6.75
N GLY A 51 7.63 19.79 5.64
CA GLY A 51 8.61 20.75 5.13
C GLY A 51 8.69 22.06 5.93
N PRO A 52 9.43 23.07 5.43
CA PRO A 52 9.59 24.37 6.10
C PRO A 52 8.28 25.17 6.24
N ASP A 53 7.25 24.85 5.45
CA ASP A 53 5.92 25.46 5.58
C ASP A 53 4.98 24.66 6.49
N TRP A 54 5.49 23.60 7.14
CA TRP A 54 4.73 22.80 8.10
C TRP A 54 4.49 23.61 9.38
N LYS A 55 3.41 24.39 9.39
CA LYS A 55 3.03 25.31 10.46
C LYS A 55 2.93 24.61 11.82
N GLU A 56 2.52 23.34 11.81
CA GLU A 56 2.36 22.52 13.01
C GLU A 56 3.71 22.03 13.55
N GLY A 57 4.70 21.78 12.68
CA GLY A 57 6.07 21.40 13.06
C GLY A 57 6.89 22.52 13.69
N HIS A 58 6.63 23.76 13.31
CA HIS A 58 7.28 24.94 13.90
C HIS A 58 6.90 25.12 15.38
N SER A 59 5.80 24.51 15.81
CA SER A 59 5.34 24.50 17.21
C SER A 59 5.93 23.36 18.07
N LEU A 60 6.81 22.51 17.51
CA LEU A 60 7.50 21.45 18.27
C LEU A 60 8.42 22.04 19.35
N PHE A 61 8.98 23.23 19.11
CA PHE A 61 9.72 23.99 20.12
C PHE A 61 8.75 24.67 21.10
N GLY A 62 8.15 23.90 22.00
CA GLY A 62 7.34 24.44 23.12
C GLY A 62 6.03 23.71 23.44
N ARG A 63 5.74 22.57 22.81
CA ARG A 63 4.57 21.73 23.14
C ARG A 63 4.96 20.50 23.97
N ASP A 64 4.15 20.20 24.97
CA ASP A 64 4.18 18.92 25.69
C ASP A 64 3.43 17.85 24.86
N GLY A 65 4.10 17.25 23.86
CA GLY A 65 3.61 16.04 23.18
C GLY A 65 3.62 16.05 21.64
N PRO A 66 3.28 14.91 21.02
CA PRO A 66 3.31 14.75 19.58
C PRO A 66 2.20 15.55 18.86
N VAL A 67 2.48 15.94 17.62
CA VAL A 67 1.54 16.67 16.76
C VAL A 67 0.62 15.71 16.01
N GLU A 68 -0.69 15.95 16.01
CA GLU A 68 -1.63 15.17 15.19
C GLU A 68 -1.64 15.66 13.73
N LEU A 69 -1.52 14.74 12.78
CA LEU A 69 -1.67 14.97 11.34
C LEU A 69 -2.88 14.17 10.81
N PRO A 70 -3.99 14.83 10.43
CA PRO A 70 -5.16 14.14 9.88
C PRO A 70 -4.94 13.68 8.44
N LEU A 71 -5.28 12.42 8.17
CA LEU A 71 -5.20 11.74 6.88
C LEU A 71 -6.50 10.96 6.62
N PRO A 72 -7.66 11.65 6.48
CA PRO A 72 -8.99 11.04 6.56
C PRO A 72 -9.33 10.13 5.37
N GLU A 73 -8.69 10.34 4.23
CA GLU A 73 -8.94 9.59 2.98
C GLU A 73 -8.03 8.38 2.83
N GLU A 74 -7.08 8.18 3.75
CA GLU A 74 -6.05 7.15 3.60
C GLU A 74 -6.47 5.81 4.22
N ASN A 75 -5.92 4.74 3.66
CA ASN A 75 -6.08 3.40 4.20
C ASN A 75 -5.23 3.20 5.47
N GLY A 76 -5.90 3.14 6.62
CA GLY A 76 -5.26 2.95 7.93
C GLY A 76 -4.43 1.66 8.05
N ALA A 77 -4.91 0.55 7.51
CA ALA A 77 -4.19 -0.72 7.56
C ALA A 77 -2.91 -0.69 6.72
N ALA A 78 -2.97 -0.10 5.52
CA ALA A 78 -1.82 0.07 4.65
C ALA A 78 -0.77 1.00 5.26
N LEU A 79 -1.18 2.19 5.72
CA LEU A 79 -0.26 3.15 6.34
C LEU A 79 0.36 2.62 7.63
N LYS A 80 -0.37 1.82 8.42
CA LYS A 80 0.21 1.14 9.60
C LYS A 80 1.41 0.27 9.22
N LEU A 81 1.28 -0.54 8.17
CA LEU A 81 2.35 -1.43 7.72
C LEU A 81 3.52 -0.67 7.08
N ILE A 82 3.22 0.34 6.25
CA ILE A 82 4.23 1.23 5.68
C ILE A 82 5.03 1.92 6.79
N CYS A 83 4.34 2.49 7.79
CA CYS A 83 4.99 3.12 8.93
C CYS A 83 5.84 2.11 9.72
N ALA A 84 5.33 0.90 9.97
CA ALA A 84 6.11 -0.13 10.65
C ALA A 84 7.40 -0.46 9.89
N ILE A 85 7.35 -0.58 8.57
CA ILE A 85 8.52 -0.87 7.73
C ILE A 85 9.53 0.29 7.76
N ILE A 86 9.06 1.52 7.54
CA ILE A 86 9.89 2.73 7.55
C ILE A 86 10.60 2.93 8.89
N HIS A 87 9.97 2.52 10.00
CA HIS A 87 10.52 2.61 11.36
C HIS A 87 11.23 1.33 11.81
N HIS A 88 11.50 0.38 10.91
CA HIS A 88 12.16 -0.89 11.19
C HIS A 88 11.47 -1.75 12.28
N ARG A 89 10.15 -1.61 12.45
CA ARG A 89 9.30 -2.44 13.31
C ARG A 89 8.85 -3.70 12.59
N ASN A 90 9.82 -4.46 12.07
CA ASN A 90 9.58 -5.64 11.24
C ASN A 90 8.78 -6.73 11.97
N ASN A 91 8.80 -6.76 13.30
CA ASN A 91 7.97 -7.66 14.11
C ASN A 91 6.46 -7.40 13.98
N MET A 92 6.06 -6.23 13.50
CA MET A 92 4.66 -5.87 13.23
C MET A 92 4.24 -6.19 11.80
N VAL A 93 5.18 -6.60 10.94
CA VAL A 93 4.98 -6.82 9.52
C VAL A 93 4.70 -8.30 9.28
N PRO A 94 3.49 -8.67 8.82
CA PRO A 94 3.15 -10.07 8.60
C PRO A 94 3.93 -10.65 7.42
N GLN A 95 4.29 -11.92 7.51
CA GLN A 95 4.93 -12.64 6.40
C GLN A 95 3.97 -12.89 5.23
N THR A 96 2.67 -12.87 5.48
CA THR A 96 1.65 -13.19 4.48
C THR A 96 0.50 -12.21 4.58
N LEU A 97 -0.03 -11.78 3.44
CA LEU A 97 -1.18 -10.89 3.33
C LEU A 97 -2.14 -11.41 2.27
N ALA A 98 -3.42 -11.02 2.36
CA ALA A 98 -4.36 -11.24 1.27
C ALA A 98 -4.00 -10.36 0.06
N ALA A 99 -4.30 -10.82 -1.15
CA ALA A 99 -3.91 -10.12 -2.38
C ALA A 99 -4.45 -8.68 -2.45
N GLY A 100 -5.67 -8.46 -1.98
CA GLY A 100 -6.26 -7.11 -1.87
C GLY A 100 -5.51 -6.20 -0.91
N ASP A 101 -5.04 -6.72 0.24
CA ASP A 101 -4.21 -5.94 1.18
C ASP A 101 -2.87 -5.58 0.54
N VAL A 102 -2.25 -6.52 -0.19
CA VAL A 102 -0.99 -6.27 -0.90
C VAL A 102 -1.15 -5.17 -1.94
N LEU A 103 -2.24 -5.20 -2.72
CA LEU A 103 -2.54 -4.14 -3.69
C LEU A 103 -2.81 -2.80 -3.00
N GLY A 104 -3.60 -2.78 -1.92
CA GLY A 104 -3.86 -1.57 -1.15
C GLY A 104 -2.59 -0.93 -0.58
N ILE A 105 -1.64 -1.75 -0.12
CA ILE A 105 -0.32 -1.28 0.32
C ILE A 105 0.48 -0.75 -0.87
N ALA A 106 0.45 -1.43 -2.03
CA ALA A 106 1.17 -0.99 -3.23
C ALA A 106 0.68 0.38 -3.71
N VAL A 107 -0.65 0.59 -3.79
CA VAL A 107 -1.27 1.87 -4.13
C VAL A 107 -0.86 2.96 -3.14
N THR A 108 -0.89 2.66 -1.84
CA THR A 108 -0.50 3.62 -0.81
C THR A 108 1.01 3.95 -0.90
N ALA A 109 1.85 2.96 -1.17
CA ALA A 109 3.29 3.14 -1.29
C ALA A 109 3.68 3.94 -2.54
N ASP A 110 2.99 3.74 -3.66
CA ASP A 110 3.15 4.54 -4.88
C ASP A 110 2.71 5.99 -4.65
N LYS A 111 1.52 6.20 -4.07
CA LYS A 111 0.99 7.53 -3.70
C LYS A 111 1.95 8.33 -2.82
N TYR A 112 2.53 7.68 -1.82
CA TYR A 112 3.49 8.29 -0.90
C TYR A 112 4.94 8.18 -1.39
N ASP A 113 5.20 7.66 -2.59
CA ASP A 113 6.53 7.52 -3.16
C ASP A 113 7.54 6.88 -2.17
N CYS A 114 7.16 5.75 -1.58
CA CYS A 114 7.97 5.02 -0.61
C CYS A 114 8.15 3.53 -0.97
N ILE A 115 7.97 3.20 -2.24
CA ILE A 115 8.12 1.83 -2.79
C ILE A 115 9.47 1.21 -2.41
N ASP A 116 10.56 1.97 -2.47
CA ASP A 116 11.90 1.48 -2.14
C ASP A 116 12.02 0.97 -0.70
N ALA A 117 11.35 1.63 0.25
CA ALA A 117 11.33 1.20 1.65
C ALA A 117 10.66 -0.18 1.82
N LEU A 118 9.73 -0.52 0.92
CA LEU A 118 8.94 -1.75 0.98
C LEU A 118 9.55 -2.90 0.17
N LYS A 119 10.64 -2.67 -0.59
CA LYS A 119 11.23 -3.63 -1.54
C LYS A 119 11.37 -5.07 -1.02
N PHE A 120 11.82 -5.24 0.22
CA PHE A 120 12.01 -6.56 0.82
C PHE A 120 10.71 -7.19 1.32
N ALA A 121 9.82 -6.39 1.91
CA ALA A 121 8.53 -6.87 2.40
C ALA A 121 7.64 -7.29 1.22
N SER A 122 7.58 -6.47 0.17
CA SER A 122 6.78 -6.73 -1.03
C SER A 122 7.23 -8.00 -1.75
N GLY A 123 8.54 -8.26 -1.84
CA GLY A 123 9.05 -9.49 -2.43
C GLY A 123 8.52 -10.77 -1.77
N ASN A 124 8.27 -10.73 -0.46
CA ASN A 124 7.71 -11.85 0.28
C ASN A 124 6.18 -11.97 0.11
N TRP A 125 5.48 -10.84 0.01
CA TRP A 125 4.02 -10.81 -0.19
C TRP A 125 3.58 -11.16 -1.61
N LEU A 126 4.41 -10.85 -2.61
CA LEU A 126 4.10 -11.08 -4.03
C LEU A 126 4.36 -12.52 -4.50
N GLN A 127 4.76 -13.43 -3.61
CA GLN A 127 5.03 -14.81 -4.01
C GLN A 127 3.73 -15.48 -4.52
N PRO A 128 3.71 -16.01 -5.75
CA PRO A 128 2.56 -16.74 -6.25
C PRO A 128 2.37 -18.01 -5.41
N ARG A 129 1.22 -18.11 -4.75
CA ARG A 129 0.77 -19.30 -4.02
C ARG A 129 -0.32 -20.00 -4.83
N GLN A 130 -0.98 -21.01 -4.26
CA GLN A 130 -2.22 -21.59 -4.82
C GLN A 130 -3.38 -20.59 -4.72
N ASN A 131 -3.22 -19.44 -5.38
CA ASN A 131 -4.13 -18.30 -5.37
C ASN A 131 -5.15 -18.46 -6.49
N LYS A 132 -6.34 -17.91 -6.30
CA LYS A 132 -7.37 -17.85 -7.35
C LYS A 132 -6.94 -16.86 -8.43
N ALA A 133 -7.50 -16.99 -9.64
CA ALA A 133 -7.18 -16.10 -10.76
C ALA A 133 -7.36 -14.60 -10.43
N GLY A 134 -8.42 -14.25 -9.68
CA GLY A 134 -8.63 -12.87 -9.21
C GLY A 134 -7.51 -12.38 -8.28
N ASP A 135 -7.06 -13.22 -7.34
CA ASP A 135 -5.95 -12.88 -6.46
C ASP A 135 -4.64 -12.70 -7.24
N LEU A 136 -4.41 -13.52 -8.27
CA LEU A 136 -3.25 -13.38 -9.17
C LEU A 136 -3.30 -12.07 -9.97
N MET A 137 -4.49 -11.60 -10.38
CA MET A 137 -4.64 -10.30 -11.03
C MET A 137 -4.31 -9.15 -10.07
N LEU A 138 -4.81 -9.19 -8.83
CA LEU A 138 -4.47 -8.20 -7.81
C LEU A 138 -2.97 -8.17 -7.50
N LEU A 139 -2.33 -9.34 -7.37
CA LEU A 139 -0.89 -9.45 -7.17
C LEU A 139 -0.09 -8.99 -8.40
N THR A 140 -0.63 -9.12 -9.61
CA THR A 140 -0.03 -8.59 -10.84
C THR A 140 0.01 -7.06 -10.79
N ALA A 141 -1.13 -6.42 -10.49
CA ALA A 141 -1.21 -4.97 -10.34
C ALA A 141 -0.30 -4.46 -9.20
N ALA A 142 -0.26 -5.19 -8.07
CA ALA A 142 0.64 -4.85 -6.98
C ALA A 142 2.12 -4.97 -7.36
N ALA A 143 2.51 -6.02 -8.09
CA ALA A 143 3.88 -6.19 -8.56
C ALA A 143 4.30 -5.08 -9.54
N TYR A 144 3.37 -4.61 -10.38
CA TYR A 144 3.57 -3.47 -11.26
C TYR A 144 3.85 -2.19 -10.46
N LEU A 145 2.99 -1.84 -9.50
CA LEU A 145 3.16 -0.67 -8.64
C LEU A 145 4.43 -0.73 -7.79
N PHE A 146 4.77 -1.89 -7.24
CA PHE A 146 6.03 -2.07 -6.51
C PHE A 146 7.27 -2.08 -7.41
N GLN A 147 7.11 -1.98 -8.73
CA GLN A 147 8.21 -2.05 -9.71
C GLN A 147 9.03 -3.34 -9.56
N ASN A 148 8.37 -4.44 -9.16
CA ASN A 148 9.01 -5.73 -8.91
C ASN A 148 8.88 -6.62 -10.15
N ALA A 149 9.74 -6.38 -11.15
CA ALA A 149 9.72 -7.12 -12.41
C ALA A 149 9.82 -8.66 -12.26
N PRO A 150 10.67 -9.23 -11.36
CA PRO A 150 10.69 -10.67 -11.13
C PRO A 150 9.34 -11.21 -10.63
N ALA A 151 8.73 -10.56 -9.65
CA ALA A 151 7.44 -10.99 -9.12
C ALA A 151 6.32 -10.83 -10.16
N PHE A 152 6.32 -9.73 -10.91
CA PHE A 152 5.36 -9.50 -11.99
C PHE A 152 5.40 -10.65 -13.01
N LYS A 153 6.60 -11.03 -13.45
CA LYS A 153 6.80 -12.16 -14.37
C LYS A 153 6.28 -13.48 -13.81
N GLU A 154 6.60 -13.80 -12.56
CA GLU A 154 6.21 -15.09 -11.98
C GLU A 154 4.69 -15.17 -11.71
N VAL A 155 4.07 -14.09 -11.23
CA VAL A 155 2.62 -14.05 -10.98
C VAL A 155 1.83 -14.10 -12.29
N THR A 156 2.23 -13.33 -13.32
CA THR A 156 1.58 -13.36 -14.64
C THR A 156 1.72 -14.72 -15.31
N LYS A 157 2.91 -15.34 -15.26
CA LYS A 157 3.12 -16.71 -15.73
C LYS A 157 2.18 -17.70 -15.04
N ALA A 158 2.03 -17.61 -13.71
CA ALA A 158 1.10 -18.46 -12.97
C ALA A 158 -0.36 -18.22 -13.39
N MET A 159 -0.73 -16.97 -13.67
CA MET A 159 -2.07 -16.62 -14.15
C MET A 159 -2.34 -17.24 -15.53
N ILE A 160 -1.41 -17.09 -16.48
CA ILE A 160 -1.52 -17.60 -17.85
C ILE A 160 -1.65 -19.13 -17.87
N LEU A 161 -0.87 -19.83 -17.05
CA LEU A 161 -0.87 -21.29 -17.04
C LEU A 161 -2.10 -21.90 -16.37
N ASN A 162 -2.78 -21.17 -15.49
CA ASN A 162 -3.83 -21.74 -14.63
C ASN A 162 -5.23 -21.15 -14.86
N TYR A 163 -5.36 -20.09 -15.67
CA TYR A 163 -6.65 -19.45 -15.95
C TYR A 163 -7.01 -19.54 -17.44
N GLY A 164 -8.01 -20.36 -17.76
CA GLY A 164 -8.51 -20.53 -19.12
C GLY A 164 -9.70 -19.64 -19.50
N GLY A 165 -10.03 -18.65 -18.68
CA GLY A 165 -11.16 -17.74 -18.92
C GLY A 165 -10.73 -16.41 -19.55
N PRO A 166 -11.69 -15.54 -19.90
CA PRO A 166 -11.38 -14.19 -20.37
C PRO A 166 -10.73 -13.36 -19.25
N TYR A 167 -9.59 -12.73 -19.53
CA TYR A 167 -8.89 -11.87 -18.55
C TYR A 167 -9.66 -10.60 -18.20
N LEU A 168 -10.51 -10.11 -19.10
CA LEU A 168 -11.44 -9.01 -18.81
C LEU A 168 -12.37 -9.33 -17.64
N ALA A 169 -12.71 -10.61 -17.42
CA ALA A 169 -13.51 -11.02 -16.27
C ALA A 169 -12.75 -10.95 -14.94
N LEU A 170 -11.43 -10.74 -14.97
CA LEU A 170 -10.59 -10.53 -13.79
C LEU A 170 -10.33 -9.03 -13.51
N SER A 171 -10.78 -8.13 -14.39
CA SER A 171 -10.66 -6.69 -14.19
C SER A 171 -11.53 -6.23 -13.03
N CYS A 172 -11.02 -5.30 -12.23
CA CYS A 172 -11.78 -4.59 -11.21
C CYS A 172 -11.26 -3.15 -11.08
N GLU A 173 -12.05 -2.28 -10.45
CA GLU A 173 -11.75 -0.85 -10.32
C GLU A 173 -10.37 -0.60 -9.71
N GLU A 174 -9.96 -1.41 -8.73
CA GLU A 174 -8.66 -1.31 -8.08
C GLU A 174 -7.51 -1.62 -9.03
N VAL A 175 -7.67 -2.60 -9.93
CA VAL A 175 -6.66 -2.98 -10.92
C VAL A 175 -6.56 -1.94 -12.03
N GLU A 176 -7.71 -1.44 -12.50
CA GLU A 176 -7.80 -0.41 -13.54
C GLU A 176 -7.23 0.93 -13.06
N SER A 177 -7.42 1.26 -11.78
CA SER A 177 -6.85 2.46 -11.18
C SER A 177 -5.35 2.33 -10.92
N ALA A 178 -4.87 1.11 -10.63
CA ALA A 178 -3.48 0.84 -10.31
C ALA A 178 -2.57 0.77 -11.55
N MET A 179 -3.07 0.30 -12.68
CA MET A 179 -2.30 0.18 -13.92
C MET A 179 -2.80 1.16 -14.95
N ALA A 180 -1.88 1.89 -15.62
CA ALA A 180 -2.27 2.72 -16.75
C ALA A 180 -3.01 1.86 -17.80
N TRP A 181 -4.16 2.34 -18.30
CA TRP A 181 -5.02 1.59 -19.23
C TRP A 181 -4.27 1.07 -20.46
N SER A 182 -3.24 1.78 -20.93
CA SER A 182 -2.36 1.33 -22.01
C SER A 182 -1.59 0.06 -21.66
N VAL A 183 -1.08 -0.05 -20.43
CA VAL A 183 -0.34 -1.23 -19.93
C VAL A 183 -1.28 -2.42 -19.76
N PHE A 184 -2.50 -2.19 -19.26
CA PHE A 184 -3.51 -3.24 -19.15
C PHE A 184 -3.94 -3.77 -20.53
N CYS A 185 -4.18 -2.90 -21.50
CA CYS A 185 -4.54 -3.29 -22.87
C CYS A 185 -3.41 -3.98 -23.63
N GLU A 186 -2.16 -3.50 -23.51
CA GLU A 186 -1.00 -4.17 -24.10
C GLU A 186 -0.81 -5.57 -23.51
N TYR A 187 -0.96 -5.72 -22.19
CA TYR A 187 -0.95 -7.04 -21.55
C TYR A 187 -2.04 -7.96 -22.13
N LEU A 188 -3.27 -7.48 -22.26
CA LEU A 188 -4.37 -8.28 -22.85
C LEU A 188 -4.10 -8.65 -24.31
N ASN A 189 -3.54 -7.74 -25.11
CA ASN A 189 -3.25 -7.95 -26.53
C ASN A 189 -2.09 -8.93 -26.75
N ASP A 190 -1.01 -8.83 -25.97
CA ASP A 190 0.11 -9.78 -26.03
C ASP A 190 -0.39 -11.20 -25.71
N GLN A 191 -1.28 -11.37 -24.72
CA GLN A 191 -1.80 -12.69 -24.35
C GLN A 191 -2.79 -13.27 -25.38
N LEU A 192 -3.58 -12.43 -26.07
CA LEU A 192 -4.41 -12.87 -27.20
C LEU A 192 -3.55 -13.37 -28.36
N GLY A 193 -2.42 -12.72 -28.63
CA GLY A 193 -1.44 -13.18 -29.62
C GLY A 193 -0.85 -14.55 -29.28
N TYR A 194 -0.53 -14.84 -28.01
CA TYR A 194 -0.01 -16.16 -27.61
C TYR A 194 -1.03 -17.30 -27.74
N LEU A 195 -2.34 -17.03 -27.64
CA LEU A 195 -3.38 -18.05 -27.82
C LEU A 195 -3.60 -18.42 -29.29
N GLU A 196 -3.34 -17.52 -30.25
CA GLU A 196 -3.40 -17.81 -31.68
C GLU A 196 -2.24 -18.72 -32.16
N TYR A 197 -1.08 -18.66 -31.49
CA TYR A 197 0.08 -19.51 -31.83
C TYR A 197 0.08 -20.91 -31.19
N VAL A 198 -0.83 -21.19 -30.25
CA VAL A 198 -0.90 -22.49 -29.55
C VAL A 198 -2.00 -23.40 -30.15
N THR A 199 -2.78 -22.89 -31.10
CA THR A 199 -3.85 -23.63 -31.79
C THR A 199 -3.48 -24.19 -33.17
N ASP A 200 -2.21 -24.17 -33.58
CA ASP A 200 -1.69 -24.82 -34.80
C ASP A 200 -0.77 -26.01 -34.49
#